data_AF-A0A101JLV2-F1
#
_entry.id   AF-A0A101JLV2-F1
#
_cell.length_a   1.000
_cell.length_b   1.000
_cell.length_c   1.000
_cell.angle_alpha   90.00
_cell.angle_beta   90.00
_cell.angle_gamma   90.00
#
_symmetry.space_group_name_H-M   'P 1'
#
loop_
_entity.id
_entity.type
_entity.pdbx_description
1 polymer ?
#
loop_
_entity_poly.entity_id
_entity_poly.type
_entity_poly.pdbx_seq_one_letter_code
_entity_poly.pdbx_strand_id
1 'polypeptide(L)'
;MLPVLMIIGVVRLWTVRGPAWTQPITGPLAAIFLVAVSGFPPGELGLTTAGFWYGVSAVAVITLGYAIAVRLPVARRFFRTDYPRPRYTALVAVPLATVVFEEVAFRGVLWTLISREHGTAWATGVTAVLFGLWHLGPARPWTDALATGVAGVLLGVLRGLSGGLLTPVLAHWAADGIGVLAAARVARSRRDASDTCAP
;
A
#
# COMPACT_ATOMS: atom_id res chain seq x y z
N MET A 1 14.81 -6.29 -16.74
CA MET A 1 13.44 -6.40 -16.19
C MET A 1 13.02 -7.81 -15.79
N LEU A 2 13.32 -8.87 -16.57
CA LEU A 2 12.85 -10.24 -16.26
C LEU A 2 13.19 -10.77 -14.85
N PRO A 3 14.43 -10.60 -14.32
CA PRO A 3 14.75 -11.07 -12.97
C PRO A 3 13.94 -10.38 -11.87
N VAL A 4 13.69 -9.07 -12.02
CA VAL A 4 12.88 -8.27 -11.09
C VAL A 4 11.44 -8.80 -11.06
N LEU A 5 10.84 -9.05 -12.22
CA LEU A 5 9.48 -9.60 -12.31
C LEU A 5 9.40 -11.01 -11.71
N MET A 6 10.43 -11.84 -11.89
CA MET A 6 10.50 -13.17 -11.29
C MET A 6 10.53 -13.09 -9.75
N ILE A 7 11.37 -12.21 -9.19
CA ILE A 7 11.43 -12.00 -7.73
C ILE A 7 10.09 -11.51 -7.19
N ILE A 8 9.47 -10.53 -7.85
CA ILE A 8 8.13 -10.04 -7.49
C ILE A 8 7.12 -11.19 -7.54
N GLY A 9 7.16 -12.04 -8.57
CA GLY A 9 6.31 -13.23 -8.67
C GLY A 9 6.50 -14.25 -7.53
N VAL A 10 7.75 -14.50 -7.12
CA VAL A 10 8.06 -15.37 -5.97
C VAL A 10 7.53 -14.78 -4.67
N VAL A 11 7.74 -13.47 -4.45
CA VAL A 11 7.21 -12.79 -3.27
C VAL A 11 5.68 -12.80 -3.28
N ARG A 12 5.03 -12.65 -4.44
CA ARG A 12 3.58 -12.80 -4.57
C ARG A 12 3.14 -14.18 -4.10
N LEU A 13 3.80 -15.23 -4.59
CA LEU A 13 3.47 -16.58 -4.21
C LEU A 13 3.62 -16.79 -2.69
N TRP A 14 4.69 -16.25 -2.10
CA TRP A 14 4.92 -16.27 -0.67
C TRP A 14 3.85 -15.50 0.12
N THR A 15 3.43 -14.31 -0.33
CA THR A 15 2.37 -13.55 0.34
C THR A 15 1.01 -14.26 0.31
N VAL A 16 0.73 -15.04 -0.74
CA VAL A 16 -0.53 -15.79 -0.89
C VAL A 16 -0.52 -17.12 -0.13
N ARG A 17 0.61 -17.84 -0.09
CA ARG A 17 0.68 -19.20 0.49
C ARG A 17 1.46 -19.30 1.80
N GLY A 18 2.32 -18.35 2.09
CA GLY A 18 3.19 -18.35 3.27
C GLY A 18 2.45 -17.92 4.55
N PRO A 19 3.04 -18.20 5.73
CA PRO A 19 2.42 -17.84 7.01
C PRO A 19 2.39 -16.31 7.19
N ALA A 20 1.19 -15.76 7.45
CA ALA A 20 0.98 -14.31 7.56
C ALA A 20 1.87 -13.63 8.60
N TRP A 21 2.21 -14.32 9.70
CA TRP A 21 3.06 -13.78 10.77
C TRP A 21 4.51 -13.51 10.34
N THR A 22 4.98 -14.14 9.27
CA THR A 22 6.34 -13.95 8.73
C THR A 22 6.45 -12.75 7.78
N GLN A 23 5.32 -12.24 7.30
CA GLN A 23 5.29 -11.19 6.27
C GLN A 23 5.94 -9.86 6.72
N PRO A 24 5.76 -9.39 7.98
CA PRO A 24 6.46 -8.20 8.47
C PRO A 24 8.00 -8.30 8.46
N ILE A 25 8.56 -9.51 8.33
CA ILE A 25 10.01 -9.74 8.25
C ILE A 25 10.42 -10.00 6.80
N THR A 26 9.68 -10.87 6.11
CA THR A 26 10.01 -11.28 4.74
C THR A 26 9.78 -10.15 3.72
N GLY A 27 8.81 -9.26 3.94
CA GLY A 27 8.56 -8.08 3.10
C GLY A 27 9.76 -7.13 3.02
N PRO A 28 10.27 -6.60 4.15
CA PRO A 28 11.44 -5.71 4.13
C PRO A 28 12.70 -6.39 3.62
N LEU A 29 12.92 -7.66 3.97
CA LEU A 29 14.06 -8.44 3.44
C LEU A 29 13.98 -8.59 1.92
N ALA A 30 12.79 -8.89 1.37
CA ALA A 30 12.59 -8.95 -0.06
C ALA A 30 12.79 -7.59 -0.74
N ALA A 31 12.39 -6.48 -0.08
CA ALA A 31 12.62 -5.13 -0.58
C ALA A 31 14.11 -4.79 -0.64
N ILE A 32 14.86 -5.08 0.43
CA ILE A 32 16.32 -4.90 0.51
C ILE A 32 17.01 -5.74 -0.57
N PHE A 33 16.62 -7.01 -0.69
CA PHE A 33 17.15 -7.90 -1.72
C PHE A 33 16.89 -7.34 -3.12
N LEU A 34 15.67 -6.88 -3.38
CA LEU A 34 15.30 -6.31 -4.68
C LEU A 34 16.10 -5.05 -5.02
N VAL A 35 16.33 -4.17 -4.04
CA VAL A 35 17.21 -3.00 -4.20
C VAL A 35 18.63 -3.46 -4.53
N ALA A 36 19.17 -4.41 -3.78
CA ALA A 36 20.53 -4.91 -3.97
C ALA A 36 20.75 -5.52 -5.37
N VAL A 37 19.79 -6.31 -5.86
CA VAL A 37 19.91 -6.95 -7.19
C VAL A 37 19.50 -6.04 -8.35
N SER A 38 18.88 -4.88 -8.08
CA SER A 38 18.46 -3.94 -9.12
C SER A 38 19.63 -3.25 -9.81
N GLY A 39 20.79 -3.15 -9.14
CA GLY A 39 21.98 -2.47 -9.64
C GLY A 39 21.89 -0.95 -9.65
N PHE A 40 20.78 -0.36 -9.20
CA PHE A 40 20.64 1.10 -9.13
C PHE A 40 21.14 1.66 -7.80
N PRO A 41 21.72 2.87 -7.80
CA PRO A 41 22.00 3.58 -6.57
C PRO A 41 20.68 3.91 -5.84
N PRO A 42 20.63 3.87 -4.49
CA PRO A 42 19.41 4.13 -3.72
C PRO A 42 18.71 5.45 -4.08
N GLY A 43 19.48 6.50 -4.40
CA GLY A 43 18.93 7.80 -4.80
C GLY A 43 18.08 7.75 -6.07
N GLU A 44 18.46 6.95 -7.07
CA GLU A 44 17.67 6.78 -8.31
C GLU A 44 16.37 6.04 -8.06
N LEU A 45 16.39 5.06 -7.15
CA LEU A 45 15.19 4.36 -6.70
C LEU A 45 14.24 5.25 -5.91
N GLY A 46 14.65 6.47 -5.56
CA GLY A 46 13.88 7.39 -4.73
C GLY A 46 13.97 7.08 -3.24
N LEU A 47 14.98 6.32 -2.78
CA LEU A 47 15.24 6.07 -1.36
C LEU A 47 15.86 7.33 -0.71
N THR A 48 15.08 8.40 -0.70
CA THR A 48 15.42 9.72 -0.18
C THR A 48 14.24 10.28 0.61
N THR A 49 14.45 11.39 1.30
CA THR A 49 13.39 12.13 2.01
C THR A 49 12.66 13.14 1.11
N ALA A 50 12.94 13.13 -0.20
CA ALA A 50 12.33 14.05 -1.15
C ALA A 50 10.80 13.91 -1.15
N GLY A 51 10.12 15.06 -1.16
CA GLY A 51 8.67 15.16 -1.08
C GLY A 51 8.07 14.82 0.28
N PHE A 52 8.84 14.93 1.37
CA PHE A 52 8.33 14.82 2.75
C PHE A 52 7.00 15.57 2.95
N TRP A 53 6.92 16.85 2.55
CA TRP A 53 5.71 17.66 2.71
C TRP A 53 4.53 17.20 1.84
N TYR A 54 4.79 16.65 0.65
CA TYR A 54 3.74 15.98 -0.13
C TYR A 54 3.22 14.75 0.62
N GLY A 55 4.10 13.98 1.25
CA GLY A 55 3.73 12.80 2.04
C GLY A 55 2.88 13.17 3.25
N VAL A 56 3.31 14.16 4.03
CA VAL A 56 2.54 14.70 5.18
C VAL A 56 1.16 15.20 4.72
N SER A 57 1.11 15.92 3.60
CA SER A 57 -0.14 16.42 3.04
C SER A 57 -1.07 15.27 2.61
N ALA A 58 -0.53 14.23 1.98
CA ALA A 58 -1.29 13.04 1.60
C ALA A 58 -1.86 12.33 2.83
N VAL A 59 -1.05 12.13 3.88
CA VAL A 59 -1.51 11.57 5.17
C VAL A 59 -2.66 12.40 5.74
N ALA A 60 -2.53 13.72 5.77
CA ALA A 60 -3.57 14.62 6.30
C ALA A 60 -4.88 14.51 5.50
N VAL A 61 -4.80 14.55 4.15
CA VAL A 61 -5.96 14.44 3.26
C VAL A 61 -6.65 13.09 3.43
N ILE A 62 -5.89 11.98 3.45
CA ILE A 62 -6.45 10.63 3.63
C ILE A 62 -7.08 10.48 5.02
N THR A 63 -6.42 10.99 6.06
CA THR A 63 -6.97 11.00 7.43
C THR A 63 -8.30 11.74 7.47
N LEU A 64 -8.38 12.92 6.85
CA LEU A 64 -9.61 13.70 6.76
C LEU A 64 -10.71 12.92 6.01
N GLY A 65 -10.36 12.28 4.89
CA GLY A 65 -11.28 11.42 4.13
C GLY A 65 -11.86 10.30 4.99
N TYR A 66 -11.03 9.57 5.74
CA TYR A 66 -11.51 8.54 6.67
C TYR A 66 -12.35 9.13 7.81
N ALA A 67 -11.95 10.28 8.37
CA ALA A 67 -12.70 10.97 9.42
C ALA A 67 -14.11 11.37 8.94
N ILE A 68 -14.26 11.79 7.69
CA ILE A 68 -15.56 12.06 7.07
C ILE A 68 -16.32 10.74 6.85
N ALA A 69 -15.67 9.73 6.25
CA ALA A 69 -16.29 8.44 5.94
C ALA A 69 -16.87 7.73 7.18
N VAL A 70 -16.17 7.74 8.32
CA VAL A 70 -16.68 7.12 9.56
C VAL A 70 -17.88 7.86 10.16
N ARG A 71 -18.21 9.07 9.70
CA ARG A 71 -19.41 9.81 10.13
C ARG A 71 -20.62 9.55 9.24
N LEU A 72 -20.41 9.06 8.01
CA LEU A 72 -21.49 8.84 7.04
C LEU A 72 -22.04 7.40 7.12
N PRO A 73 -23.35 7.19 7.38
CA PRO A 73 -23.95 5.85 7.50
C PRO A 73 -23.73 4.98 6.25
N VAL A 74 -23.86 5.58 5.06
CA VAL A 74 -23.62 4.92 3.78
C VAL A 74 -22.18 4.45 3.65
N ALA A 75 -21.20 5.21 4.14
CA ALA A 75 -19.79 4.80 4.06
C ALA A 75 -19.42 3.76 5.12
N ARG A 76 -20.05 3.79 6.31
CA ARG A 76 -19.86 2.79 7.37
C ARG A 76 -20.07 1.34 6.91
N ARG A 77 -20.90 1.12 5.88
CA ARG A 77 -21.17 -0.22 5.33
C ARG A 77 -19.94 -0.87 4.68
N PHE A 78 -18.93 -0.10 4.31
CA PHE A 78 -17.68 -0.61 3.73
C PHE A 78 -16.66 -1.03 4.81
N PHE A 79 -16.81 -0.53 6.04
CA PHE A 79 -15.99 -0.91 7.19
C PHE A 79 -16.57 -2.16 7.87
N ARG A 80 -16.39 -3.32 7.24
CA ARG A 80 -16.91 -4.62 7.72
C ARG A 80 -15.86 -5.47 8.44
N THR A 81 -14.60 -5.30 8.09
CA THR A 81 -13.50 -6.10 8.64
C THR A 81 -13.27 -5.75 10.10
N ASP A 82 -13.29 -6.78 10.95
CA ASP A 82 -12.84 -6.66 12.33
C ASP A 82 -11.38 -7.09 12.44
N TYR A 83 -10.58 -6.27 13.12
CA TYR A 83 -9.15 -6.50 13.27
C TYR A 83 -8.87 -6.80 14.75
N PRO A 84 -8.38 -8.01 15.10
CA PRO A 84 -8.14 -8.37 16.50
C PRO A 84 -7.13 -7.46 17.22
N ARG A 85 -6.13 -6.95 16.49
CA ARG A 85 -5.07 -6.07 17.02
C ARG A 85 -4.88 -4.86 16.10
N PRO A 86 -5.86 -3.94 16.01
CA PRO A 86 -5.92 -2.94 14.96
C PRO A 86 -4.72 -1.97 14.97
N ARG A 87 -4.20 -1.64 16.16
CA ARG A 87 -3.00 -0.79 16.30
C ARG A 87 -1.75 -1.49 15.78
N TYR A 88 -1.55 -2.76 16.12
CA TYR A 88 -0.43 -3.55 15.60
C TYR A 88 -0.55 -3.72 14.08
N THR A 89 -1.76 -4.04 13.59
CA THR A 89 -2.00 -4.19 12.16
C THR A 89 -1.68 -2.88 11.42
N ALA A 90 -2.20 -1.74 11.87
CA ALA A 90 -2.01 -0.46 11.21
C ALA A 90 -0.57 0.08 11.28
N LEU A 91 0.12 -0.09 12.42
CA LEU A 91 1.41 0.55 12.69
C LEU A 91 2.62 -0.34 12.41
N VAL A 92 2.43 -1.66 12.35
CA VAL A 92 3.53 -2.63 12.19
C VAL A 92 3.28 -3.55 11.02
N ALA A 93 2.14 -4.25 11.00
CA ALA A 93 1.89 -5.26 9.97
C ALA A 93 1.75 -4.62 8.58
N VAL A 94 0.87 -3.63 8.41
CA VAL A 94 0.68 -2.92 7.13
C VAL A 94 1.99 -2.33 6.59
N PRO A 95 2.75 -1.50 7.34
CA PRO A 95 3.95 -0.91 6.76
C PRO A 95 5.01 -1.95 6.38
N LEU A 96 5.24 -2.95 7.23
CA LEU A 96 6.33 -3.90 7.00
C LEU A 96 5.95 -5.05 6.08
N ALA A 97 4.75 -5.63 6.24
CA ALA A 97 4.31 -6.77 5.43
C ALA A 97 3.86 -6.37 4.02
N THR A 98 3.44 -5.11 3.83
CA THR A 98 2.80 -4.66 2.60
C THR A 98 3.56 -3.48 1.99
N VAL A 99 3.49 -2.31 2.63
CA VAL A 99 3.86 -1.03 2.01
C VAL A 99 5.33 -0.99 1.58
N VAL A 100 6.25 -1.42 2.45
CA VAL A 100 7.69 -1.35 2.17
C VAL A 100 8.05 -2.14 0.92
N PHE A 101 7.60 -3.40 0.82
CA PHE A 101 7.92 -4.21 -0.36
C PHE A 101 7.25 -3.67 -1.60
N GLU A 102 5.96 -3.34 -1.53
CA GLU A 102 5.19 -2.92 -2.68
C GLU A 102 5.71 -1.59 -3.26
N GLU A 103 5.96 -0.59 -2.44
CA GLU A 103 6.46 0.70 -2.95
C GLU A 103 7.89 0.58 -3.49
N VAL A 104 8.76 -0.20 -2.84
CA VAL A 104 10.12 -0.46 -3.36
C VAL A 104 10.06 -1.22 -4.69
N ALA A 105 9.21 -2.24 -4.81
CA ALA A 105 9.11 -3.03 -6.02
C ALA A 105 8.50 -2.24 -7.19
N PHE A 106 7.35 -1.62 -6.97
CA PHE A 106 6.58 -0.98 -8.03
C PHE A 106 7.04 0.44 -8.34
N ARG A 107 7.29 1.29 -7.33
CA ARG A 107 7.61 2.73 -7.50
C ARG A 107 9.10 3.02 -7.37
N GLY A 108 9.84 2.10 -6.76
CA GLY A 108 11.30 2.13 -6.70
C GLY A 108 11.88 1.50 -7.96
N VAL A 109 11.99 0.17 -7.96
CA VAL A 109 12.75 -0.58 -8.97
C VAL A 109 12.06 -0.61 -10.33
N LEU A 110 10.80 -1.07 -10.42
CA LEU A 110 10.11 -1.18 -11.71
C LEU A 110 9.87 0.19 -12.36
N TRP A 111 9.40 1.16 -11.59
CA TRP A 111 9.16 2.51 -12.11
C TRP A 111 10.46 3.13 -12.62
N THR A 112 11.57 3.01 -11.88
CA THR A 112 12.87 3.53 -12.32
C THR A 112 13.33 2.86 -13.61
N LEU A 113 13.28 1.53 -13.68
CA LEU A 113 13.60 0.76 -14.90
C LEU A 113 12.84 1.26 -16.12
N ILE A 114 11.52 1.39 -16.01
CA ILE A 114 10.67 1.79 -17.14
C ILE A 114 10.85 3.27 -17.48
N SER A 115 11.01 4.12 -16.46
CA SER A 115 11.12 5.57 -16.66
C SER A 115 12.37 5.97 -17.43
N ARG A 116 13.47 5.23 -17.30
CA ARG A 116 14.73 5.50 -18.02
C ARG A 116 14.61 5.29 -19.53
N GLU A 117 13.78 4.35 -19.96
CA GLU A 117 13.63 3.98 -21.38
C GLU A 117 12.38 4.63 -22.02
N HIS A 118 11.31 4.81 -21.25
CA HIS A 118 9.99 5.19 -21.78
C HIS A 118 9.35 6.41 -21.09
N GLY A 119 10.02 6.99 -20.08
CA GLY A 119 9.53 8.15 -19.36
C GLY A 119 8.53 7.85 -18.23
N THR A 120 8.21 8.89 -17.47
CA THR A 120 7.46 8.80 -16.20
C THR A 120 5.99 8.40 -16.38
N ALA A 121 5.36 8.79 -17.49
CA ALA A 121 3.98 8.43 -17.81
C ALA A 121 3.83 6.92 -18.04
N TRP A 122 4.69 6.32 -18.86
CA TRP A 122 4.72 4.87 -19.09
C TRP A 122 5.07 4.10 -17.82
N ALA A 123 6.06 4.57 -17.07
CA ALA A 123 6.43 3.97 -15.79
C ALA A 123 5.23 3.94 -14.83
N THR A 124 4.47 5.02 -14.75
CA THR A 124 3.27 5.12 -13.90
C THR A 124 2.18 4.18 -14.39
N GLY A 125 1.85 4.20 -15.69
CA GLY A 125 0.80 3.36 -16.25
C GLY A 125 1.08 1.86 -16.11
N VAL A 126 2.28 1.42 -16.49
CA VAL A 126 2.66 0.00 -16.44
C VAL A 126 2.72 -0.50 -14.99
N THR A 127 3.35 0.24 -14.10
CA THR A 127 3.46 -0.19 -12.69
C THR A 127 2.12 -0.14 -11.97
N ALA A 128 1.20 0.77 -12.34
CA ALA A 128 -0.17 0.78 -11.85
C ALA A 128 -0.97 -0.45 -12.30
N VAL A 129 -0.85 -0.87 -13.56
CA VAL A 129 -1.48 -2.10 -14.06
C VAL A 129 -0.94 -3.32 -13.31
N LEU A 130 0.38 -3.45 -13.20
CA LEU A 130 1.01 -4.56 -12.47
C LEU A 130 0.61 -4.56 -10.99
N PHE A 131 0.47 -3.39 -10.38
CA PHE A 131 -0.02 -3.24 -9.01
C PHE A 131 -1.50 -3.61 -8.85
N GLY A 132 -2.35 -3.31 -9.83
CA GLY A 132 -3.73 -3.82 -9.85
C GLY A 132 -3.77 -5.35 -9.92
N LEU A 133 -3.01 -5.94 -10.85
CA LEU A 133 -2.87 -7.40 -10.99
C LEU A 133 -2.25 -8.05 -9.74
N TRP A 134 -1.41 -7.32 -8.99
CA TRP A 134 -0.88 -7.74 -7.70
C TRP A 134 -1.99 -8.03 -6.67
N HIS A 135 -3.16 -7.40 -6.80
CA HIS A 135 -4.24 -7.48 -5.83
C HIS A 135 -5.34 -8.49 -6.17
N LEU A 136 -5.27 -9.13 -7.34
CA LEU A 136 -6.18 -10.22 -7.71
C LEU A 136 -6.09 -11.37 -6.70
N GLY A 137 -7.19 -12.04 -6.40
CA GLY A 137 -7.16 -13.18 -5.49
C GLY A 137 -8.43 -14.01 -5.59
N PRO A 138 -8.39 -15.30 -5.20
CA PRO A 138 -9.53 -16.21 -5.34
C PRO A 138 -10.81 -15.71 -4.66
N ALA A 139 -10.68 -14.90 -3.60
CA ALA A 139 -11.78 -14.37 -2.80
C ALA A 139 -11.93 -12.83 -2.91
N ARG A 140 -11.32 -12.19 -3.91
CA ARG A 140 -11.42 -10.73 -4.13
C ARG A 140 -12.08 -10.43 -5.47
N PRO A 141 -13.08 -9.55 -5.53
CA PRO A 141 -13.68 -9.15 -6.80
C PRO A 141 -12.64 -8.42 -7.67
N TRP A 142 -12.75 -8.57 -8.99
CA TRP A 142 -11.86 -7.91 -9.95
C TRP A 142 -11.90 -6.37 -9.83
N THR A 143 -12.98 -5.80 -9.29
CA THR A 143 -13.11 -4.37 -9.00
C THR A 143 -12.10 -3.87 -7.97
N ASP A 144 -11.64 -4.73 -7.05
CA ASP A 144 -10.59 -4.38 -6.10
C ASP A 144 -9.27 -4.14 -6.84
N ALA A 145 -8.95 -4.98 -7.83
CA ALA A 145 -7.76 -4.83 -8.67
C ALA A 145 -7.81 -3.56 -9.54
N LEU A 146 -9.01 -3.16 -10.00
CA LEU A 146 -9.18 -1.87 -10.66
C LEU A 146 -8.94 -0.70 -9.71
N ALA A 147 -9.56 -0.74 -8.53
CA ALA A 147 -9.44 0.32 -7.53
C ALA A 147 -7.98 0.49 -7.09
N THR A 148 -7.26 -0.61 -6.85
CA THR A 148 -5.84 -0.57 -6.51
C THR A 148 -4.99 -0.16 -7.70
N GLY A 149 -5.35 -0.51 -8.93
CA GLY A 149 -4.71 0.03 -10.14
C GLY A 149 -4.81 1.56 -10.23
N VAL A 150 -6.00 2.13 -9.98
CA VAL A 150 -6.19 3.60 -9.91
C VAL A 150 -5.35 4.20 -8.78
N ALA A 151 -5.33 3.57 -7.59
CA ALA A 151 -4.44 4.00 -6.51
C ALA A 151 -2.96 3.92 -6.93
N GLY A 152 -2.57 2.91 -7.71
CA GLY A 152 -1.24 2.77 -8.29
C GLY A 152 -0.88 3.93 -9.22
N VAL A 153 -1.83 4.44 -10.01
CA VAL A 153 -1.62 5.66 -10.83
C VAL A 153 -1.33 6.85 -9.92
N LEU A 154 -2.15 7.07 -8.88
CA LEU A 154 -1.94 8.16 -7.92
C LEU A 154 -0.57 8.07 -7.23
N LEU A 155 -0.17 6.88 -6.80
CA LEU A 155 1.11 6.64 -6.15
C LEU A 155 2.29 6.83 -7.11
N GLY A 156 2.16 6.43 -8.39
CA GLY A 156 3.16 6.69 -9.42
C GLY A 156 3.28 8.17 -9.79
N VAL A 157 2.17 8.91 -9.85
CA VAL A 157 2.18 10.38 -10.01
C VAL A 157 2.88 11.03 -8.82
N LEU A 158 2.53 10.65 -7.59
CA LEU A 158 3.19 11.16 -6.39
C LEU A 158 4.69 10.88 -6.42
N ARG A 159 5.13 9.68 -6.81
CA ARG A 159 6.56 9.34 -7.01
C ARG A 159 7.25 10.24 -8.03
N GLY A 160 6.58 10.56 -9.14
CA GLY A 160 7.09 11.44 -10.18
C GLY A 160 7.22 12.89 -9.72
N LEU A 161 6.21 13.40 -9.00
CA LEU A 161 6.18 14.77 -8.49
C LEU A 161 7.15 15.00 -7.32
N SER A 162 7.27 14.02 -6.42
CA SER A 162 8.13 14.12 -5.24
C SER A 162 9.61 13.84 -5.53
N GLY A 163 9.90 13.04 -6.56
CA GLY A 163 11.23 12.49 -6.81
C GLY A 163 11.68 11.41 -5.81
N GLY A 164 10.88 11.10 -4.79
CA GLY A 164 11.22 10.16 -3.72
C GLY A 164 10.08 9.21 -3.35
N LEU A 165 10.43 8.07 -2.74
CA LEU A 165 9.51 7.04 -2.28
C LEU A 165 8.81 7.40 -0.97
N LEU A 166 9.33 8.37 -0.20
CA LEU A 166 8.73 8.75 1.06
C LEU A 166 7.27 9.21 0.88
N THR A 167 6.98 9.99 -0.16
CA THR A 167 5.62 10.45 -0.47
C THR A 167 4.64 9.30 -0.73
N PRO A 168 4.86 8.40 -1.72
CA PRO A 168 3.95 7.28 -1.96
C PRO A 168 3.93 6.28 -0.81
N VAL A 169 5.04 6.04 -0.09
CA VAL A 169 5.04 5.19 1.12
C VAL A 169 4.11 5.73 2.19
N LEU A 170 4.17 7.04 2.48
CA LEU A 170 3.30 7.67 3.47
C LEU A 170 1.84 7.66 3.01
N ALA A 171 1.57 7.94 1.73
CA ALA A 171 0.22 7.93 1.18
C ALA A 171 -0.39 6.52 1.20
N HIS A 172 0.36 5.50 0.79
CA HIS A 172 -0.06 4.10 0.79
C HIS A 172 -0.31 3.60 2.22
N TRP A 173 0.64 3.81 3.14
CA TRP A 173 0.44 3.48 4.55
C TRP A 173 -0.77 4.20 5.13
N ALA A 174 -0.99 5.48 4.82
CA ALA A 174 -2.15 6.20 5.30
C ALA A 174 -3.45 5.59 4.80
N ALA A 175 -3.53 5.21 3.52
CA ALA A 175 -4.71 4.56 2.96
C ALA A 175 -5.04 3.26 3.71
N ASP A 176 -4.05 2.39 3.90
CA ASP A 176 -4.28 1.08 4.50
C ASP A 176 -4.36 1.14 6.02
N GLY A 177 -3.36 1.74 6.66
CA GLY A 177 -3.22 1.79 8.12
C GLY A 177 -4.33 2.61 8.77
N ILE A 178 -4.67 3.79 8.23
CA ILE A 178 -5.79 4.58 8.77
C ILE A 178 -7.12 3.90 8.44
N GLY A 179 -7.23 3.23 7.29
CA GLY A 179 -8.39 2.40 6.97
C GLY A 179 -8.65 1.30 8.00
N VAL A 180 -7.59 0.61 8.47
CA VAL A 180 -7.66 -0.38 9.56
C VAL A 180 -8.16 0.27 10.86
N LEU A 181 -7.63 1.44 11.23
CA LEU A 181 -8.03 2.15 12.45
C LEU A 181 -9.47 2.67 12.37
N ALA A 182 -9.90 3.15 11.20
CA ALA A 182 -11.26 3.56 10.91
C ALA A 182 -12.23 2.38 11.00
N ALA A 183 -11.87 1.24 10.42
CA ALA A 183 -12.66 0.01 10.51
C ALA A 183 -12.84 -0.42 11.97
N ALA A 184 -11.76 -0.43 12.75
CA ALA A 184 -11.80 -0.74 14.17
C ALA A 184 -12.66 0.25 14.97
N ARG A 185 -12.65 1.54 14.61
CA ARG A 185 -13.50 2.55 15.27
C ARG A 185 -14.98 2.31 15.01
N VAL A 186 -15.35 1.95 13.78
CA VAL A 186 -16.73 1.62 13.40
C VAL A 186 -17.18 0.32 14.06
N ALA A 187 -16.32 -0.70 14.11
CA ALA A 187 -16.61 -1.96 14.78
C ALA A 187 -16.89 -1.76 16.28
N ARG A 188 -16.08 -0.95 16.97
CA ARG A 188 -16.33 -0.59 18.38
C ARG A 188 -17.68 0.09 18.59
N SER A 189 -18.03 1.09 17.77
CA SER A 189 -19.35 1.74 17.88
C SER A 189 -20.54 0.78 17.74
N ARG A 190 -20.40 -0.28 16.93
CA ARG A 190 -21.46 -1.28 16.75
C ARG A 190 -21.63 -2.15 17.99
N ARG A 191 -20.53 -2.54 18.65
CA ARG A 191 -20.52 -3.33 19.89
C ARG A 191 -21.09 -2.53 21.06
N ASP A 192 -20.66 -1.29 21.22
CA ASP A 192 -21.17 -0.41 22.29
C ASP A 192 -22.69 -0.25 22.19
N ALA A 193 -23.23 -0.10 20.97
CA ALA A 193 -24.65 0.00 20.71
C ALA A 193 -25.43 -1.29 21.00
N SER A 194 -24.85 -2.47 20.70
CA SER A 194 -25.49 -3.75 21.03
C SER A 194 -25.54 -4.00 22.53
N ASP A 195 -24.49 -3.63 23.26
CA ASP A 195 -24.41 -3.83 24.71
C ASP A 195 -25.40 -2.93 25.46
N THR A 196 -25.64 -1.70 24.99
CA THR A 196 -26.71 -0.84 25.53
C THR A 196 -28.13 -1.33 25.27
N CYS A 197 -28.33 -2.25 24.32
CA CYS A 197 -29.64 -2.84 24.00
C CYS A 197 -29.79 -4.28 24.55
N ALA A 198 -28.79 -4.80 25.26
CA ALA A 198 -28.89 -6.09 25.93
C ALA A 198 -29.79 -5.94 27.19
N PRO A 199 -30.80 -6.81 27.37
CA PRO A 199 -31.77 -6.73 28.47
C PRO A 199 -31.18 -7.02 29.85
#